data_AF-A0A374JQG3-F1
#
_entry.id   AF-A0A374JQG3-F1
#
_cell.length_a   1.000
_cell.length_b   1.000
_cell.length_c   1.000
_cell.angle_alpha   90.00
_cell.angle_beta   90.00
_cell.angle_gamma   90.00
#
_symmetry.space_group_name_H-M   'P 1'
#
loop_
_entity.id
_entity.type
_entity.pdbx_description
1 polymer ?
#
loop_
_entity_poly.entity_id
_entity_poly.type
_entity_poly.pdbx_seq_one_letter_code
_entity_poly.pdbx_strand_id
1 'polypeptide(L)'
;MDDSILTSVKKLLGIPEDYDPFDKDVVMHINTVFFSLNQIGVGPPNGFTISDKTTTWNEYLTDSTNLEAVKSYIYLKVRLLFDPPTSSVITESINRQITELEWRLSVAVK
;
A
#
# COMPACT_ATOMS: atom_id res chain seq x y z
N MET A 1 8.96 -13.05 7.16
CA MET A 1 8.42 -11.94 6.36
C MET A 1 7.17 -11.53 7.08
N ASP A 2 7.07 -10.29 7.53
CA ASP A 2 5.96 -9.88 8.40
C ASP A 2 4.70 -9.80 7.55
N ASP A 3 3.75 -10.69 7.82
CA ASP A 3 2.46 -10.74 7.12
C ASP A 3 1.59 -9.51 7.41
N SER A 4 1.92 -8.75 8.47
CA SER A 4 1.26 -7.51 8.84
C SER A 4 1.43 -6.43 7.76
N ILE A 5 0.30 -5.86 7.33
CA ILE A 5 0.28 -4.78 6.35
C ILE A 5 1.02 -3.55 6.90
N LEU A 6 0.69 -3.13 8.12
CA LEU A 6 1.32 -1.96 8.75
C LEU A 6 2.82 -2.17 8.96
N THR A 7 3.23 -3.30 9.54
CA THR A 7 4.66 -3.57 9.80
C THR A 7 5.46 -3.63 8.51
N SER A 8 4.93 -4.26 7.46
CA SER A 8 5.61 -4.34 6.17
C SER A 8 5.79 -2.97 5.50
N VAL A 9 4.78 -2.09 5.57
CA VAL A 9 4.87 -0.72 5.02
C VAL A 9 5.81 0.13 5.86
N LYS A 10 5.75 0.06 7.20
CA LYS A 10 6.70 0.74 8.12
C LYS A 10 8.14 0.36 7.79
N LYS A 11 8.40 -0.93 7.62
CA LYS A 11 9.72 -1.45 7.25
C LYS A 11 10.24 -0.86 5.95
N LEU A 12 9.38 -0.73 4.93
CA LEU A 12 9.76 -0.14 3.64
C LEU A 12 9.98 1.38 3.71
N LEU A 13 9.31 2.06 4.65
CA LEU A 13 9.53 3.47 4.97
C LEU A 13 10.78 3.70 5.85
N GLY A 14 11.42 2.64 6.35
CA GLY A 14 12.55 2.74 7.27
C GLY A 14 12.16 3.06 8.71
N ILE A 15 10.88 2.87 9.08
CA ILE A 15 10.39 3.04 10.44
C ILE A 15 10.53 1.71 11.20
N PRO A 16 11.22 1.69 12.36
CA PRO A 16 11.29 0.50 13.21
C PRO A 16 9.92 0.00 13.63
N GLU A 17 9.76 -1.32 13.78
CA GLU A 17 8.47 -1.93 14.12
C GLU A 17 7.94 -1.43 15.47
N ASP A 18 8.83 -1.26 16.46
CA ASP A 18 8.58 -0.79 17.82
C ASP A 18 8.37 0.73 17.93
N TYR A 19 8.51 1.46 16.82
CA TYR A 19 8.26 2.89 16.78
C TYR A 19 6.80 3.18 16.41
N ASP A 20 5.94 3.24 17.42
CA ASP A 20 4.49 3.44 17.26
C ASP A 20 4.00 4.88 16.98
N PRO A 21 4.76 5.99 17.21
CA PRO A 21 4.23 7.34 17.04
C PRO A 21 3.64 7.67 15.67
N PHE A 22 4.10 7.03 14.59
CA PHE A 22 3.60 7.25 13.23
C PHE A 22 2.53 6.25 12.78
N ASP A 23 2.16 5.27 13.61
CA ASP A 23 1.28 4.18 13.19
C ASP A 23 -0.06 4.70 12.69
N LYS A 24 -0.65 5.69 13.37
CA LYS A 24 -1.93 6.28 12.98
C LYS A 24 -1.85 7.00 11.64
N ASP A 25 -0.75 7.71 11.37
CA ASP A 25 -0.55 8.46 10.13
C ASP A 25 -0.33 7.51 8.96
N VAL A 26 0.50 6.48 9.15
CA VAL A 26 0.75 5.44 8.15
C VAL A 26 -0.54 4.65 7.87
N VAL A 27 -1.31 4.28 8.90
CA VAL A 27 -2.63 3.64 8.73
C VAL A 27 -3.59 4.52 7.93
N MET A 28 -3.65 5.82 8.21
CA MET A 28 -4.51 6.76 7.47
C MET A 28 -4.17 6.77 5.96
N HIS A 29 -2.89 6.81 5.63
CA HIS A 29 -2.45 6.79 4.23
C HIS A 29 -2.69 5.43 3.57
N ILE A 30 -2.42 4.31 4.25
CA ILE A 30 -2.72 2.97 3.74
C ILE A 30 -4.21 2.84 3.40
N ASN A 31 -5.09 3.28 4.30
CA ASN A 31 -6.55 3.23 4.07
C ASN A 31 -6.99 4.09 2.88
N THR A 32 -6.31 5.22 2.64
CA THR A 32 -6.55 6.04 1.44
C THR A 32 -6.17 5.27 0.16
N VAL A 33 -5.08 4.50 0.20
CA VAL A 33 -4.66 3.68 -0.95
C VAL A 33 -5.59 2.49 -1.17
N PHE A 34 -6.10 1.86 -0.11
CA PHE A 34 -7.13 0.80 -0.25
C PHE A 34 -8.39 1.31 -0.94
N PHE A 35 -8.81 2.53 -0.61
CA PHE A 35 -9.93 3.18 -1.31
C PHE A 35 -9.65 3.29 -2.82
N SER A 36 -8.47 3.77 -3.22
CA SER A 36 -8.10 3.86 -4.65
C SER A 36 -8.02 2.49 -5.33
N LEU A 37 -7.47 1.48 -4.67
CA LEU A 37 -7.41 0.11 -5.20
C LEU A 37 -8.80 -0.50 -5.41
N ASN A 38 -9.73 -0.27 -4.47
CA ASN A 38 -11.11 -0.75 -4.61
C ASN A 38 -11.80 -0.14 -5.85
N GLN A 39 -11.55 1.14 -6.16
CA GLN A 39 -12.13 1.80 -7.34
C GLN A 39 -11.70 1.17 -8.68
N ILE A 40 -10.52 0.54 -8.73
CA ILE A 40 -10.04 -0.16 -9.92
C ILE A 40 -10.36 -1.67 -9.90
N GLY A 41 -11.12 -2.14 -8.91
CA GLY A 41 -11.55 -3.54 -8.77
C GLY A 41 -10.61 -4.42 -7.96
N VAL A 42 -9.63 -3.85 -7.26
CA VAL A 42 -8.67 -4.60 -6.43
C VAL A 42 -9.11 -4.64 -4.96
N GLY A 43 -9.22 -5.84 -4.41
CA GLY A 43 -9.57 -6.10 -3.01
C GLY A 43 -11.06 -6.42 -2.81
N PRO A 44 -11.51 -6.50 -1.55
CA PRO A 44 -12.88 -6.89 -1.22
C PRO A 44 -13.94 -5.90 -1.75
N PRO A 45 -15.13 -6.37 -2.17
CA PRO A 45 -16.15 -5.53 -2.83
C PRO A 45 -16.71 -4.41 -1.94
N ASN A 46 -16.73 -4.60 -0.62
CA ASN A 46 -17.22 -3.59 0.34
C ASN A 46 -16.12 -2.63 0.84
N GLY A 47 -14.94 -2.64 0.19
CA GLY A 47 -13.76 -1.93 0.67
C GLY A 47 -12.99 -2.70 1.73
N PHE A 48 -11.88 -2.12 2.16
CA PHE A 48 -11.01 -2.68 3.19
C PHE A 48 -10.34 -1.55 3.97
N THR A 49 -10.20 -1.74 5.28
CA THR A 49 -9.51 -0.80 6.16
C THR A 49 -8.74 -1.55 7.24
N ILE A 50 -7.66 -0.94 7.72
CA ILE A 50 -6.90 -1.41 8.87
C ILE A 50 -6.95 -0.37 9.98
N SER A 51 -6.78 -0.83 11.22
CA SER A 51 -6.71 0.03 12.41
C SER A 51 -5.43 -0.15 13.21
N ASP A 52 -4.73 -1.27 13.02
CA ASP A 52 -3.53 -1.63 13.76
C ASP A 52 -2.64 -2.59 12.95
N LYS A 53 -1.62 -3.16 13.60
CA LYS A 53 -0.67 -4.10 13.01
C LYS A 53 -1.16 -5.55 12.93
N THR A 54 -2.34 -5.88 13.44
CA THR A 54 -2.83 -7.27 13.45
C THR A 54 -3.34 -7.71 12.09
N THR A 55 -3.80 -6.77 11.25
CA THR A 55 -4.31 -7.08 9.92
C THR A 55 -3.20 -7.51 8.98
N THR A 56 -3.41 -8.66 8.34
CA THR A 56 -2.43 -9.30 7.45
C THR A 56 -2.74 -9.11 5.96
N TRP A 57 -1.72 -9.27 5.13
CA TRP A 57 -1.87 -9.24 3.67
C TRP A 57 -2.81 -10.33 3.16
N ASN A 58 -2.88 -11.49 3.83
CA ASN A 58 -3.75 -12.60 3.43
C ASN A 58 -5.24 -12.28 3.67
N GLU A 59 -5.55 -11.42 4.65
CA GLU A 59 -6.92 -10.93 4.85
C GLU A 59 -7.37 -9.99 3.73
N TYR A 60 -6.43 -9.30 3.07
CA TYR A 60 -6.72 -8.38 1.97
C TYR A 60 -6.65 -9.06 0.59
N LEU A 61 -5.57 -9.80 0.35
CA LEU A 61 -5.27 -10.53 -0.88
C LEU A 61 -5.69 -11.99 -0.69
N THR A 62 -6.95 -12.29 -0.95
CA THR A 62 -7.43 -13.68 -0.95
C THR A 62 -6.70 -14.49 -2.03
N ASP A 63 -6.36 -15.76 -1.74
CA ASP A 63 -5.47 -16.67 -2.50
C ASP A 63 -5.77 -16.90 -4.01
N SER A 64 -6.83 -16.31 -4.57
CA SER A 64 -7.32 -16.61 -5.91
C SER A 64 -6.56 -15.92 -7.05
N THR A 65 -5.79 -14.86 -6.78
CA THR A 65 -5.21 -14.02 -7.85
C THR A 65 -3.82 -13.49 -7.47
N ASN A 66 -2.85 -13.66 -8.38
CA ASN A 66 -1.47 -13.17 -8.20
C ASN A 66 -1.42 -11.64 -8.29
N LEU A 67 -1.76 -10.98 -7.18
CA LEU A 67 -1.84 -9.52 -7.04
C LEU A 67 -0.74 -8.96 -6.14
N GLU A 68 0.42 -9.62 -6.08
CA GLU A 68 1.49 -9.22 -5.17
C GLU A 68 2.05 -7.81 -5.44
N ALA A 69 1.86 -7.32 -6.67
CA ALA A 69 2.10 -5.94 -7.08
C ALA A 69 1.37 -4.88 -6.22
N VAL A 70 0.27 -5.26 -5.56
CA VAL A 70 -0.46 -4.41 -4.60
C VAL A 70 0.44 -3.91 -3.48
N LYS A 71 1.30 -4.77 -2.93
CA LYS A 71 2.17 -4.41 -1.79
C LYS A 71 3.11 -3.27 -2.18
N SER A 72 3.71 -3.36 -3.37
CA SER A 72 4.56 -2.31 -3.93
C SER A 72 3.77 -1.03 -4.23
N TYR A 73 2.57 -1.16 -4.80
CA TYR A 73 1.71 -0.01 -5.09
C TYR A 73 1.35 0.77 -3.82
N ILE A 74 0.92 0.06 -2.76
CA ILE A 74 0.58 0.66 -1.47
C ILE A 74 1.79 1.37 -0.87
N TYR A 75 2.94 0.70 -0.80
CA TYR A 75 4.15 1.32 -0.27
C TYR A 75 4.52 2.61 -1.03
N LEU A 76 4.56 2.58 -2.36
CA LEU A 76 4.98 3.76 -3.16
C LEU A 76 4.02 4.94 -2.98
N LYS A 77 2.71 4.68 -2.96
CA LYS A 77 1.69 5.71 -2.69
C LYS A 77 1.80 6.27 -1.27
N VAL A 78 1.91 5.39 -0.27
CA VAL A 78 2.06 5.80 1.13
C VAL A 78 3.32 6.64 1.32
N ARG A 79 4.43 6.25 0.69
CA ARG A 79 5.67 7.03 0.71
C ARG A 79 5.47 8.46 0.20
N LEU A 80 4.77 8.64 -0.93
CA LEU A 80 4.49 9.98 -1.46
C LEU A 80 3.57 10.81 -0.56
N LEU A 81 2.65 10.17 0.17
CA LEU A 81 1.71 10.87 1.06
C LEU A 81 2.34 11.23 2.41
N PHE A 82 3.18 10.34 2.94
CA PHE A 82 3.75 10.44 4.28
C PHE A 82 5.06 11.22 4.31
N ASP A 83 6.03 10.81 3.48
CA ASP A 83 7.37 11.41 3.43
C ASP A 83 7.83 11.55 1.96
N PRO A 84 7.23 12.50 1.22
CA PRO A 84 7.55 12.71 -0.18
C PRO A 84 9.03 13.08 -0.37
N PRO A 85 9.74 12.45 -1.31
CA PRO A 85 11.12 12.82 -1.61
C PRO A 85 11.23 14.30 -2.02
N THR A 86 12.27 14.98 -1.54
CA THR A 86 12.59 16.35 -1.95
C THR A 86 13.10 16.44 -3.39
N SER A 87 13.61 15.33 -3.94
CA SER A 87 14.09 15.24 -5.31
C SER A 87 12.93 15.03 -6.28
N SER A 88 12.72 16.01 -7.17
CA SER A 88 11.71 15.93 -8.24
C SER A 88 11.94 14.75 -9.19
N VAL A 89 13.20 14.36 -9.44
CA VAL A 89 13.55 13.22 -10.29
C VAL A 89 13.09 11.90 -9.64
N ILE A 90 13.26 11.76 -8.32
CA ILE A 90 12.81 10.58 -7.59
C ILE A 90 11.28 10.54 -7.57
N THR A 91 10.62 11.67 -7.28
CA THR A 91 9.16 11.77 -7.27
C THR A 91 8.55 11.40 -8.62
N GLU A 92 9.12 11.89 -9.72
CA GLU A 92 8.69 11.51 -11.09
C GLU A 92 8.89 10.01 -11.36
N SER A 93 10.03 9.45 -10.94
CA SER A 93 10.29 8.01 -11.08
C SER A 93 9.30 7.15 -10.29
N ILE A 94 8.93 7.56 -9.07
CA ILE A 94 7.92 6.88 -8.26
C ILE A 94 6.55 6.99 -8.93
N ASN A 95 6.15 8.18 -9.40
CA ASN A 95 4.88 8.36 -10.08
C ASN A 95 4.74 7.47 -11.32
N ARG A 96 5.80 7.32 -12.13
CA ARG A 96 5.79 6.41 -13.28
C ARG A 96 5.58 4.95 -12.88
N GLN A 97 6.24 4.50 -11.81
CA GLN A 97 6.06 3.15 -11.28
C GLN A 97 4.63 2.95 -10.75
N ILE A 98 4.07 3.94 -10.05
CA ILE A 98 2.67 3.89 -9.56
C ILE A 98 1.70 3.76 -10.72
N THR A 99 1.84 4.59 -11.77
CA THR A 99 0.98 4.53 -12.97
C THR A 99 1.07 3.18 -13.68
N GLU A 100 2.27 2.62 -13.81
CA GLU A 100 2.45 1.30 -14.41
C GLU A 100 1.77 0.20 -13.58
N LEU A 101 2.00 0.19 -12.27
CA LEU A 101 1.39 -0.78 -11.36
C LEU A 101 -0.14 -0.67 -11.36
N GLU A 102 -0.68 0.55 -11.33
CA GLU A 102 -2.12 0.82 -11.39
C GLU A 102 -2.74 0.23 -12.66
N TRP A 103 -2.10 0.46 -13.81
CA TRP A 103 -2.55 -0.11 -15.07
C TRP A 103 -2.50 -1.64 -15.06
N ARG A 104 -1.39 -2.24 -14.61
CA ARG A 104 -1.23 -3.70 -14.54
C ARG A 104 -2.28 -4.34 -13.62
N LEU A 105 -2.50 -3.75 -12.45
CA LEU A 105 -3.50 -4.21 -11.48
C LEU A 105 -4.90 -4.10 -12.06
N SER A 106 -5.23 -2.98 -12.70
CA SER A 106 -6.53 -2.77 -13.36
C SER A 106 -6.80 -3.77 -14.50
N VAL A 107 -5.76 -4.22 -15.20
CA VAL A 107 -5.88 -5.26 -16.23
C VAL A 107 -6.02 -6.65 -15.62
N ALA A 108 -5.35 -6.92 -14.49
CA ALA A 108 -5.37 -8.23 -13.84
C ALA A 108 -6.71 -8.58 -13.16
N VAL A 109 -7.50 -7.57 -12.78
CA VAL A 109 -8.81 -7.74 -12.13
C VAL A 109 -10.01 -7.64 -13.08
N LYS A 110 -9.76 -7.44 -14.38
CA LYS A 110 -10.77 -7.55 -15.44
C LYS A 110 -10.92 -8.99 -15.90
#